data_AF-A0A9W9ZZC4-F1
#
_entry.id   AF-A0A9W9ZZC4-F1
#
_cell.length_a   1.000
_cell.length_b   1.000
_cell.length_c   1.000
_cell.angle_alpha   90.00
_cell.angle_beta   90.00
_cell.angle_gamma   90.00
#
_symmetry.space_group_name_H-M   'P 1'
#
loop_
_entity.id
_entity.type
_entity.pdbx_description
1 polymer ?
#
loop_
_entity_poly.entity_id
_entity_poly.type
_entity_poly.pdbx_seq_one_letter_code
_entity_poly.pdbx_strand_id
1 'polypeptide(L)'
;MVDKPVILKHLKQQASLIGHMDRLHLLEPSTIFMEFGAGRGKLSHWLQMALGNCAKDVDYLLIDRANNRYKYDRYHRGEDQGPCFQRLNLDIEHLDLSKVPCIQNCKRKIVAVSKHLCGAATDLTLRCLMETLSTDSGKTSAQDTGMEKNTDDRENKRQKLAASEGPVKGVTLALCCHHCCSWPQYVGRPFLQNIGFTAEDFHLLCCLSSWATCGIDVRLKKNLKINAGRTANNSAVNTDSDDWDSDEDNSDDISMQKATTQGNTSENEKGKSENCDEDKWSNYTVSEREEIGRQCKRLIDAGRLWYLESHDFSARLAFYVDSAISLENAVLLATPRT
;
A
#
# COMPACT_ATOMS: atom_id res chain seq x y z
N MET A 1 -4.30 13.28 -25.33
CA MET A 1 -4.13 13.31 -23.86
C MET A 1 -4.00 11.91 -23.22
N VAL A 2 -4.12 10.80 -23.99
CA VAL A 2 -4.11 9.41 -23.47
C VAL A 2 -3.08 8.54 -24.20
N ASP A 3 -1.88 9.06 -24.44
CA ASP A 3 -0.83 8.31 -25.16
C ASP A 3 0.37 7.94 -24.27
N LYS A 4 0.28 8.19 -22.96
CA LYS A 4 1.31 7.79 -21.99
C LYS A 4 0.84 6.60 -21.13
N PRO A 5 1.32 5.37 -21.41
CA PRO A 5 0.90 4.15 -20.70
C PRO A 5 1.06 4.21 -19.18
N VAL A 6 2.12 4.87 -18.69
CA VAL A 6 2.41 5.05 -17.26
C VAL A 6 1.32 5.88 -16.57
N ILE A 7 0.88 6.97 -17.20
CA ILE A 7 -0.19 7.81 -16.66
C ILE A 7 -1.50 7.02 -16.60
N LEU A 8 -1.82 6.29 -17.66
CA LEU A 8 -3.02 5.45 -17.71
C LEU A 8 -3.00 4.34 -16.65
N LYS A 9 -1.85 3.70 -16.41
CA LYS A 9 -1.66 2.73 -15.32
C LYS A 9 -2.02 3.36 -13.98
N HIS A 10 -1.43 4.51 -13.67
CA HIS A 10 -1.68 5.18 -12.38
C HIS A 10 -3.12 5.69 -12.23
N LEU A 11 -3.77 6.13 -13.30
CA LEU A 11 -5.18 6.52 -13.27
C LEU A 11 -6.07 5.30 -12.98
N LYS A 12 -5.87 4.18 -13.68
CA LYS A 12 -6.63 2.93 -13.43
C LYS A 12 -6.48 2.43 -12.00
N GLN A 13 -5.27 2.48 -11.45
CA GLN A 13 -5.02 2.12 -10.05
C GLN A 13 -5.82 2.98 -9.07
N GLN A 14 -5.75 4.31 -9.21
CA GLN A 14 -6.43 5.23 -8.29
C GLN A 14 -7.95 5.14 -8.43
N ALA A 15 -8.48 5.11 -9.65
CA ALA A 15 -9.90 4.96 -9.89
C ALA A 15 -10.46 3.66 -9.28
N SER A 16 -9.71 2.56 -9.38
CA SER A 16 -10.16 1.30 -8.79
C SER A 16 -10.12 1.30 -7.26
N LEU A 17 -9.10 1.89 -6.64
CA LEU A 17 -9.05 2.05 -5.18
C LEU A 17 -10.26 2.85 -4.66
N ILE A 18 -10.57 3.97 -5.31
CA ILE A 18 -11.74 4.79 -4.99
C ILE A 18 -13.04 3.98 -5.20
N GLY A 19 -13.14 3.20 -6.28
CA GLY A 19 -14.28 2.33 -6.52
C GLY A 19 -14.44 1.20 -5.48
N HIS A 20 -13.36 0.73 -4.85
CA HIS A 20 -13.45 -0.17 -3.71
C HIS A 20 -13.96 0.53 -2.44
N MET A 21 -13.52 1.76 -2.21
CA MET A 21 -13.98 2.57 -1.08
C MET A 21 -15.49 2.88 -1.20
N ASP A 22 -15.95 3.23 -2.40
CA ASP A 22 -17.38 3.47 -2.69
C ASP A 22 -18.24 2.25 -2.38
N ARG A 23 -17.84 1.06 -2.86
CA ARG A 23 -18.54 -0.22 -2.59
C ARG A 23 -18.56 -0.61 -1.10
N LEU A 24 -17.65 -0.07 -0.31
CA LEU A 24 -17.60 -0.27 1.14
C LEU A 24 -18.28 0.86 1.93
N HIS A 25 -18.93 1.80 1.23
CA HIS A 25 -19.56 2.98 1.82
C HIS A 25 -18.59 3.80 2.68
N LEU A 26 -17.36 3.97 2.20
CA LEU A 26 -16.33 4.77 2.88
C LEU A 26 -16.26 6.22 2.38
N LEU A 27 -16.97 6.55 1.28
CA LEU A 27 -17.03 7.89 0.71
C LEU A 27 -18.21 8.67 1.29
N GLU A 28 -18.14 9.00 2.57
CA GLU A 28 -19.23 9.67 3.30
C GLU A 28 -18.82 11.07 3.81
N PRO A 29 -19.78 12.01 3.99
CA PRO A 29 -19.55 13.26 4.72
C PRO A 29 -19.05 13.02 6.15
N SER A 30 -18.56 14.07 6.82
CA SER A 30 -18.06 13.96 8.20
C SER A 30 -16.95 12.90 8.35
N THR A 31 -16.02 12.90 7.40
CA THR A 31 -14.91 11.93 7.30
C THR A 31 -13.56 12.64 7.19
N ILE A 32 -12.53 12.08 7.83
CA ILE A 32 -11.13 12.43 7.63
C ILE A 32 -10.50 11.34 6.75
N PHE A 33 -10.08 11.70 5.53
CA PHE A 33 -9.34 10.81 4.65
C PHE A 33 -7.85 10.95 4.91
N MET A 34 -7.22 9.87 5.37
CA MET A 34 -5.80 9.83 5.70
C MET A 34 -5.02 9.09 4.61
N GLU A 35 -4.23 9.80 3.82
CA GLU A 35 -3.36 9.20 2.81
C GLU A 35 -1.96 8.94 3.38
N PHE A 36 -1.62 7.68 3.59
CA PHE A 36 -0.29 7.25 4.04
C PHE A 36 0.62 7.00 2.84
N GLY A 37 1.84 7.54 2.88
CA GLY A 37 2.76 7.52 1.73
C GLY A 37 2.21 8.38 0.59
N ALA A 38 1.74 9.59 0.93
CA ALA A 38 0.97 10.41 0.01
C ALA A 38 1.76 10.89 -1.21
N GLY A 39 3.10 11.00 -1.09
CA GLY A 39 3.97 11.55 -2.13
C GLY A 39 3.41 12.88 -2.64
N ARG A 40 3.05 12.90 -3.94
CA ARG A 40 2.48 14.08 -4.62
C ARG A 40 1.00 14.38 -4.25
N GLY A 41 0.32 13.58 -3.43
CA GLY A 41 -1.06 13.79 -2.98
C GLY A 41 -2.13 13.49 -4.04
N LYS A 42 -1.83 12.61 -5.01
CA LYS A 42 -2.75 12.34 -6.13
C LYS A 42 -4.01 11.59 -5.68
N LEU A 43 -3.90 10.62 -4.76
CA LEU A 43 -5.07 9.84 -4.35
C LEU A 43 -6.09 10.71 -3.61
N SER A 44 -5.63 11.54 -2.66
CA SER A 44 -6.50 12.51 -1.96
C SER A 44 -7.17 13.49 -2.93
N HIS A 45 -6.46 13.96 -3.96
CA HIS A 45 -7.05 14.83 -4.99
C HIS A 45 -8.21 14.14 -5.73
N TRP A 46 -8.03 12.89 -6.16
CA TRP A 46 -9.10 12.14 -6.83
C TRP A 46 -10.24 11.77 -5.89
N LEU A 47 -9.96 11.53 -4.60
CA LEU A 47 -11.00 11.33 -3.59
C LEU A 47 -11.89 12.57 -3.43
N GLN A 48 -11.30 13.76 -3.37
CA GLN A 48 -12.05 15.02 -3.37
C GLN A 48 -12.94 15.15 -4.60
N MET A 49 -12.39 14.85 -5.78
CA MET A 49 -13.17 14.91 -7.03
C MET A 49 -14.33 13.90 -7.05
N ALA A 50 -14.12 12.71 -6.49
CA ALA A 50 -15.16 11.68 -6.40
C ALA A 50 -16.28 12.02 -5.40
N LEU A 51 -15.94 12.61 -4.25
CA LEU A 51 -16.91 13.10 -3.26
C LEU A 51 -17.67 14.35 -3.73
N GLY A 52 -17.05 15.13 -4.61
CA GLY A 52 -17.59 16.37 -5.14
C GLY A 52 -17.47 17.55 -4.16
N ASN A 53 -17.55 18.77 -4.70
CA ASN A 53 -17.33 20.01 -3.93
C ASN A 53 -18.46 20.32 -2.92
N CYS A 54 -19.55 19.55 -2.91
CA CYS A 54 -20.67 19.72 -1.99
C CYS A 54 -20.56 18.85 -0.73
N ALA A 55 -19.56 17.97 -0.63
CA ALA A 55 -19.32 17.16 0.55
C ALA A 55 -18.99 18.07 1.74
N LYS A 56 -19.82 18.01 2.78
CA LYS A 56 -19.66 18.82 3.99
C LYS A 56 -18.78 18.10 5.00
N ASP A 57 -17.97 18.87 5.72
CA ASP A 57 -17.21 18.40 6.89
C ASP A 57 -16.25 17.24 6.51
N VAL A 58 -15.48 17.42 5.44
CA VAL A 58 -14.46 16.44 5.00
C VAL A 58 -13.09 17.09 5.05
N ASP A 59 -12.13 16.41 5.68
CA ASP A 59 -10.74 16.83 5.70
C ASP A 59 -9.84 15.73 5.11
N TYR A 60 -8.71 16.17 4.55
CA TYR A 60 -7.68 15.30 3.98
C TYR A 60 -6.39 15.49 4.76
N LEU A 61 -5.86 14.40 5.32
CA LEU A 61 -4.60 14.38 6.04
C LEU A 61 -3.59 13.52 5.30
N LEU A 62 -2.55 14.15 4.76
CA LEU A 62 -1.54 13.50 3.94
C LEU A 62 -0.30 13.26 4.80
N ILE A 63 0.16 12.01 4.89
CA ILE A 63 1.34 11.62 5.67
C ILE A 63 2.42 11.14 4.71
N ASP A 64 3.59 11.77 4.75
CA ASP A 64 4.74 11.36 3.96
C ASP A 64 6.05 11.73 4.67
N ARG A 65 7.10 10.92 4.50
CA ARG A 65 8.41 11.21 5.07
C ARG A 65 9.17 12.26 4.25
N ALA A 66 8.93 12.33 2.94
CA ALA A 66 9.66 13.18 2.01
C ALA A 66 8.94 14.51 1.76
N ASN A 67 9.73 15.57 1.60
CA ASN A 67 9.25 16.89 1.12
C ASN A 67 9.00 16.85 -0.40
N ASN A 68 8.22 15.90 -0.89
CA ASN A 68 7.88 15.80 -2.30
C ASN A 68 7.11 17.06 -2.73
N ARG A 69 7.59 17.72 -3.80
CA ARG A 69 7.05 18.99 -4.31
C ARG A 69 5.52 18.93 -4.41
N TYR A 70 4.90 19.83 -3.64
CA TYR A 70 3.49 20.20 -3.42
C TYR A 70 2.61 20.40 -4.68
N LYS A 71 2.74 19.54 -5.70
CA LYS A 71 2.19 19.78 -7.04
C LYS A 71 0.67 19.79 -7.05
N TYR A 72 0.03 18.95 -6.24
CA TYR A 72 -1.44 18.93 -6.12
C TYR A 72 -1.94 19.75 -4.93
N ASP A 73 -1.15 19.93 -3.88
CA ASP A 73 -1.48 20.80 -2.73
C ASP A 73 -1.85 22.24 -3.16
N ARG A 74 -1.31 22.73 -4.29
CA ARG A 74 -1.68 24.05 -4.86
C ARG A 74 -3.17 24.20 -5.15
N TYR A 75 -3.87 23.11 -5.50
CA TYR A 75 -5.30 23.13 -5.77
C TYR A 75 -6.15 23.16 -4.49
N HIS A 76 -5.53 23.10 -3.32
CA HIS A 76 -6.19 22.86 -2.04
C HIS A 76 -5.91 23.92 -0.96
N ARG A 77 -5.25 25.04 -1.31
CA ARG A 77 -4.82 26.11 -0.37
C ARG A 77 -5.73 27.35 -0.35
N GLY A 78 -6.97 27.25 -0.81
CA GLY A 78 -7.93 28.35 -0.72
C GLY A 78 -8.80 28.22 0.53
N GLU A 79 -8.63 29.12 1.51
CA GLU A 79 -9.43 29.15 2.75
C GLU A 79 -10.94 29.30 2.50
N ASP A 80 -11.35 29.77 1.31
CA ASP A 80 -12.75 30.02 0.94
C ASP A 80 -13.33 29.09 -0.14
N GLN A 81 -12.60 28.05 -0.60
CA GLN A 81 -13.03 27.27 -1.81
C GLN A 81 -12.95 25.73 -1.73
N GLY A 82 -12.64 25.11 -0.59
CA GLY A 82 -12.59 23.64 -0.55
C GLY A 82 -12.37 23.00 0.82
N PRO A 83 -12.37 21.65 0.88
CA PRO A 83 -12.08 20.90 2.10
C PRO A 83 -10.64 21.13 2.58
N CYS A 84 -10.39 20.97 3.88
CA CYS A 84 -9.06 21.22 4.45
C CYS A 84 -8.07 20.13 4.02
N PHE A 85 -6.92 20.53 3.48
CA PHE A 85 -5.80 19.63 3.21
C PHE A 85 -4.64 19.95 4.15
N GLN A 86 -4.37 19.03 5.07
CA GLN A 86 -3.23 19.09 5.98
C GLN A 86 -2.19 18.05 5.57
N ARG A 87 -0.91 18.42 5.61
CA ARG A 87 0.19 17.49 5.36
C ARG A 87 1.12 17.40 6.57
N LEU A 88 1.42 16.18 6.99
CA LEU A 88 2.39 15.87 8.03
C LEU A 88 3.65 15.27 7.40
N ASN A 89 4.75 16.01 7.47
CA ASN A 89 6.05 15.59 6.95
C ASN A 89 6.83 14.91 8.07
N LEU A 90 6.62 13.60 8.25
CA LEU A 90 7.22 12.81 9.31
C LEU A 90 7.29 11.33 8.92
N ASP A 91 8.13 10.58 9.62
CA ASP A 91 8.12 9.12 9.52
C ASP A 91 6.94 8.54 10.31
N ILE A 92 6.22 7.59 9.70
CA ILE A 92 5.02 6.94 10.29
C ILE A 92 5.38 6.28 11.63
N GLU A 93 6.63 5.85 11.82
CA GLU A 93 7.10 5.29 13.10
C GLU A 93 7.00 6.25 14.29
N HIS A 94 6.95 7.56 14.04
CA HIS A 94 6.80 8.60 15.05
C HIS A 94 5.39 9.19 15.10
N LEU A 95 4.46 8.69 14.28
CA LEU A 95 3.12 9.25 14.18
C LEU A 95 2.23 8.75 15.32
N ASP A 96 1.73 9.70 16.10
CA ASP A 96 0.72 9.48 17.14
C ASP A 96 -0.54 10.28 16.80
N LEU A 97 -1.60 9.59 16.35
CA LEU A 97 -2.83 10.23 15.90
C LEU A 97 -3.57 10.92 17.04
N SER A 98 -3.39 10.46 18.27
CA SER A 98 -3.93 11.12 19.47
C SER A 98 -3.33 12.50 19.72
N LYS A 99 -2.26 12.88 19.01
CA LYS A 99 -1.59 14.18 19.11
C LYS A 99 -1.80 15.07 17.89
N VAL A 100 -2.51 14.58 16.87
CA VAL A 100 -2.77 15.37 15.66
C VAL A 100 -3.96 16.31 15.92
N PRO A 101 -3.79 17.65 15.79
CA PRO A 101 -4.81 18.61 16.19
C PRO A 101 -6.17 18.43 15.51
N CYS A 102 -6.20 18.06 14.23
CA CYS A 102 -7.44 17.83 13.48
C CYS A 102 -8.14 16.51 13.87
N ILE A 103 -7.49 15.65 14.66
CA ILE A 103 -8.03 14.38 15.15
C ILE A 103 -8.47 14.50 16.63
N GLN A 104 -7.66 15.14 17.49
CA GLN A 104 -7.80 15.18 18.95
C GLN A 104 -9.20 15.53 19.50
N ASN A 105 -9.96 16.34 18.78
CA ASN A 105 -11.29 16.80 19.22
C ASN A 105 -12.35 16.59 18.14
N CYS A 106 -12.10 15.68 17.20
CA CYS A 106 -12.95 15.48 16.05
C CYS A 106 -13.87 14.27 16.24
N LYS A 107 -15.17 14.45 15.98
CA LYS A 107 -16.15 13.34 15.98
C LYS A 107 -16.25 12.64 14.63
N ARG A 108 -15.50 13.12 13.62
CA ARG A 108 -15.52 12.58 12.27
C ARG A 108 -14.89 11.21 12.25
N LYS A 109 -15.40 10.38 11.33
CA LYS A 109 -14.87 9.05 11.10
C LYS A 109 -13.57 9.14 10.31
N ILE A 110 -12.67 8.17 10.51
CA ILE A 110 -11.37 8.12 9.85
C ILE A 110 -11.39 7.01 8.80
N VAL A 111 -10.95 7.36 7.59
CA VAL A 111 -10.72 6.40 6.51
C VAL A 111 -9.26 6.48 6.09
N ALA A 112 -8.51 5.40 6.34
CA ALA A 112 -7.11 5.30 5.98
C ALA A 112 -6.95 4.74 4.58
N VAL A 113 -6.14 5.40 3.75
CA VAL A 113 -5.91 5.02 2.35
C VAL A 113 -4.43 5.02 1.99
N SER A 114 -4.04 4.14 1.08
CA SER A 114 -2.75 4.24 0.41
C SER A 114 -2.76 3.50 -0.94
N LYS A 115 -1.98 4.03 -1.88
CA LYS A 115 -1.75 3.43 -3.20
C LYS A 115 -0.50 2.54 -3.25
N HIS A 116 0.56 2.94 -2.55
CA HIS A 116 1.84 2.22 -2.52
C HIS A 116 2.51 2.47 -1.17
N LEU A 117 2.17 1.64 -0.18
CA LEU A 117 2.78 1.71 1.14
C LEU A 117 3.76 0.54 1.30
N CYS A 118 5.06 0.84 1.27
CA CYS A 118 6.08 -0.19 1.14
C CYS A 118 6.45 -0.85 2.46
N GLY A 119 6.53 -2.19 2.47
CA GLY A 119 7.17 -2.96 3.53
C GLY A 119 6.64 -2.64 4.92
N ALA A 120 7.56 -2.31 5.84
CA ALA A 120 7.26 -1.96 7.23
C ALA A 120 6.31 -0.77 7.41
N ALA A 121 6.22 0.14 6.43
CA ALA A 121 5.31 1.29 6.51
C ALA A 121 3.85 0.85 6.59
N THR A 122 3.47 -0.23 5.90
CA THR A 122 2.11 -0.78 6.01
C THR A 122 1.82 -1.23 7.43
N ASP A 123 2.75 -1.97 8.03
CA ASP A 123 2.59 -2.52 9.37
C ASP A 123 2.63 -1.43 10.46
N LEU A 124 3.44 -0.38 10.25
CA LEU A 124 3.45 0.84 11.08
C LEU A 124 2.12 1.59 10.99
N THR A 125 1.55 1.75 9.80
CA THR A 125 0.24 2.39 9.61
C THR A 125 -0.87 1.61 10.32
N LEU A 126 -0.89 0.27 10.20
CA LEU A 126 -1.88 -0.55 10.89
C LEU A 126 -1.78 -0.37 12.42
N ARG A 127 -0.57 -0.42 13.00
CA ARG A 127 -0.39 -0.15 14.44
C ARG A 127 -0.78 1.26 14.83
N CYS A 128 -0.37 2.25 14.04
CA CYS A 128 -0.72 3.65 14.27
C CYS A 128 -2.25 3.82 14.38
N LEU A 129 -3.00 3.27 13.43
CA LEU A 129 -4.47 3.35 13.42
C LEU A 129 -5.11 2.61 14.60
N MET A 130 -4.63 1.42 14.95
CA MET A 130 -5.26 0.60 15.99
C MET A 130 -4.86 1.01 17.41
N GLU A 131 -3.62 1.45 17.61
CA GLU A 131 -3.05 1.64 18.96
C GLU A 131 -3.15 3.10 19.42
N THR A 132 -3.09 4.08 18.51
CA THR A 132 -3.08 5.50 18.88
C THR A 132 -4.48 6.12 18.92
N LEU A 133 -5.47 5.51 18.26
CA LEU A 133 -6.85 6.00 18.25
C LEU A 133 -7.77 5.27 19.25
N SER A 134 -7.32 4.15 19.82
CA SER A 134 -8.10 3.35 20.77
C SER A 134 -7.98 3.82 22.23
N THR A 135 -7.26 4.92 22.49
CA THR A 135 -7.02 5.46 23.83
C THR A 135 -8.21 6.28 24.34
N ASP A 136 -9.31 5.59 24.63
CA ASP A 136 -10.31 6.06 25.61
C ASP A 136 -10.58 5.00 26.71
N SER A 137 -9.64 4.05 26.86
CA SER A 137 -9.60 3.09 27.97
C SER A 137 -8.36 3.37 28.80
N GLY A 138 -8.56 4.04 29.95
CA GLY A 138 -7.49 4.44 30.87
C GLY A 138 -6.42 3.38 31.08
N LYS A 139 -5.24 3.64 30.53
CA LYS A 139 -3.97 3.09 31.02
C LYS A 139 -3.16 4.25 31.56
N THR A 140 -3.50 4.68 32.77
CA THR A 140 -2.52 5.32 33.63
C THR A 140 -1.38 4.32 33.77
N SER A 141 -0.22 4.67 33.25
CA SER A 141 1.05 4.06 33.61
C SER A 141 1.26 4.28 35.11
N ALA A 142 0.70 3.40 35.94
CA ALA A 142 0.94 3.36 37.37
C ALA A 142 1.87 2.18 37.64
N GLN A 143 3.02 2.53 38.19
CA GLN A 143 4.00 1.64 38.77
C GLN A 143 3.32 0.71 39.79
N ASP A 144 3.73 -0.54 39.73
CA ASP A 144 3.37 -1.60 40.66
C ASP A 144 3.86 -1.28 42.07
N THR A 145 2.94 -0.84 42.94
CA THR A 145 3.05 -1.02 44.40
C THR A 145 1.66 -1.13 45.03
N GLY A 146 1.32 -2.32 45.54
CA GLY A 146 0.60 -2.50 46.81
C GLY A 146 -0.94 -2.28 46.87
N MET A 147 -1.68 -3.40 46.89
CA MET A 147 -2.76 -3.76 47.84
C MET A 147 -3.79 -2.69 48.32
N GLU A 148 -5.07 -2.83 47.95
CA GLU A 148 -6.23 -3.16 48.84
C GLU A 148 -7.61 -2.85 48.22
N LYS A 149 -8.65 -3.47 48.80
CA LYS A 149 -10.03 -3.72 48.33
C LYS A 149 -11.01 -2.54 48.50
N ASN A 150 -12.04 -2.48 47.65
CA ASN A 150 -13.51 -2.36 47.97
C ASN A 150 -14.29 -2.06 46.67
N THR A 151 -15.17 -2.96 46.20
CA THR A 151 -16.64 -3.00 46.42
C THR A 151 -17.39 -1.70 46.09
N ASP A 152 -17.80 -1.55 44.83
CA ASP A 152 -19.17 -1.16 44.39
C ASP A 152 -19.12 -0.61 42.96
N ASP A 153 -19.29 -1.48 41.95
CA ASP A 153 -19.33 -1.03 40.55
C ASP A 153 -20.18 -1.95 39.65
N ARG A 154 -21.22 -2.56 40.23
CA ARG A 154 -22.17 -3.40 39.47
C ARG A 154 -23.19 -2.58 38.66
N GLU A 155 -23.36 -1.30 38.96
CA GLU A 155 -24.39 -0.46 38.34
C GLU A 155 -23.88 0.26 37.07
N ASN A 156 -22.58 0.61 37.01
CA ASN A 156 -21.94 1.18 35.82
C ASN A 156 -21.68 0.17 34.69
N LYS A 157 -21.79 -1.13 34.96
CA LYS A 157 -21.56 -2.18 33.96
C LYS A 157 -22.72 -2.37 32.98
N ARG A 158 -23.92 -1.85 33.30
CA ARG A 158 -25.16 -2.15 32.57
C ARG A 158 -25.52 -1.10 31.50
N GLN A 159 -24.84 0.06 31.50
CA GLN A 159 -25.00 1.10 30.48
C GLN A 159 -23.87 1.11 29.42
N LYS A 160 -22.92 0.17 29.48
CA LYS A 160 -21.81 0.00 28.52
C LYS A 160 -22.10 -1.09 27.47
N LEU A 161 -23.33 -1.10 26.94
CA LEU A 161 -23.80 -2.06 25.91
C LEU A 161 -24.14 -1.40 24.57
N ALA A 162 -23.93 -0.09 24.42
CA ALA A 162 -23.79 0.51 23.10
C ALA A 162 -22.31 0.38 22.72
N ALA A 163 -21.99 -0.55 21.81
CA ALA A 163 -20.67 -0.62 21.20
C ALA A 163 -20.41 0.73 20.51
N SER A 164 -19.62 1.60 21.13
CA SER A 164 -19.18 2.82 20.46
C SER A 164 -18.23 2.38 19.36
N GLU A 165 -18.73 2.35 18.11
CA GLU A 165 -17.90 2.10 16.94
C GLU A 165 -16.66 2.99 17.01
N GLY A 166 -15.48 2.37 16.88
CA GLY A 166 -14.21 3.08 16.90
C GLY A 166 -14.16 4.25 15.89
N PRO A 167 -13.18 5.16 16.05
CA PRO A 167 -13.05 6.32 15.17
C PRO A 167 -12.71 5.92 13.73
N VAL A 168 -12.07 4.76 13.51
CA VAL A 168 -11.71 4.25 12.19
C VAL A 168 -12.90 3.53 11.55
N LYS A 169 -13.44 4.09 10.46
CA LYS A 169 -14.55 3.54 9.67
C LYS A 169 -14.06 2.59 8.57
N GLY A 170 -12.85 2.79 8.06
CA GLY A 170 -12.30 1.87 7.07
C GLY A 170 -10.82 2.04 6.78
N VAL A 171 -10.23 0.97 6.24
CA VAL A 171 -8.82 0.90 5.83
C VAL A 171 -8.76 0.33 4.42
N THR A 172 -8.11 1.04 3.49
CA THR A 172 -7.89 0.64 2.09
C THR A 172 -6.42 0.83 1.73
N LEU A 173 -5.62 -0.22 1.84
CA LEU A 173 -4.16 -0.15 1.62
C LEU A 173 -3.76 -1.06 0.46
N ALA A 174 -3.30 -0.48 -0.65
CA ALA A 174 -2.65 -1.25 -1.70
C ALA A 174 -1.28 -1.76 -1.22
N LEU A 175 -1.11 -3.07 -1.29
CA LEU A 175 0.03 -3.77 -0.70
C LEU A 175 1.13 -3.93 -1.75
N CYS A 176 2.35 -3.55 -1.39
CA CYS A 176 3.53 -3.70 -2.24
C CYS A 176 4.80 -3.89 -1.40
N CYS A 177 5.88 -4.29 -2.07
CA CYS A 177 7.22 -4.38 -1.49
C CYS A 177 7.30 -5.24 -0.22
N HIS A 178 6.68 -6.43 -0.25
CA HIS A 178 6.76 -7.41 0.84
C HIS A 178 8.21 -7.76 1.22
N HIS A 179 9.13 -7.69 0.27
CA HIS A 179 10.57 -7.89 0.51
C HIS A 179 11.21 -6.84 1.43
N CYS A 180 10.57 -5.69 1.62
CA CYS A 180 10.99 -4.62 2.54
C CYS A 180 10.34 -4.73 3.93
N CYS A 181 9.56 -5.79 4.21
CA CYS A 181 9.00 -5.96 5.55
C CYS A 181 10.11 -6.31 6.55
N SER A 182 9.92 -5.91 7.81
CA SER A 182 10.86 -6.22 8.88
C SER A 182 10.14 -6.85 10.05
N TRP A 183 10.75 -7.88 10.63
CA TRP A 183 10.16 -8.63 11.74
C TRP A 183 9.74 -7.74 12.93
N PRO A 184 10.55 -6.76 13.39
CA PRO A 184 10.17 -5.95 14.54
C PRO A 184 8.90 -5.12 14.30
N GLN A 185 8.66 -4.69 13.06
CA GLN A 185 7.55 -3.81 12.73
C GLN A 185 6.30 -4.58 12.27
N TYR A 186 6.46 -5.84 11.85
CA TYR A 186 5.38 -6.67 11.33
C TYR A 186 4.30 -6.95 12.38
N VAL A 187 3.04 -6.70 12.01
CA VAL A 187 1.90 -6.83 12.93
C VAL A 187 1.44 -8.27 13.12
N GLY A 188 1.64 -9.12 12.11
CA GLY A 188 1.22 -10.53 12.11
C GLY A 188 2.19 -11.47 12.84
N ARG A 189 3.10 -10.97 13.68
CA ARG A 189 4.06 -11.82 14.41
C ARG A 189 3.37 -12.94 15.21
N PRO A 190 2.32 -12.67 16.03
CA PRO A 190 1.67 -13.73 16.78
C PRO A 190 1.02 -14.79 15.88
N PHE A 191 0.44 -14.36 14.75
CA PHE A 191 -0.12 -15.27 13.75
C PHE A 191 0.94 -16.22 13.19
N LEU A 192 2.08 -15.68 12.74
CA LEU A 192 3.17 -16.48 12.17
C LEU A 192 3.81 -17.41 13.23
N GLN A 193 4.04 -16.90 14.43
CA GLN A 193 4.58 -17.70 15.53
C GLN A 193 3.65 -18.87 15.89
N ASN A 194 2.32 -18.64 15.87
CA ASN A 194 1.35 -19.68 16.16
C ASN A 194 1.35 -20.83 15.13
N ILE A 195 1.72 -20.55 13.87
CA ILE A 195 1.89 -21.57 12.83
C ILE A 195 3.34 -22.07 12.70
N GLY A 196 4.20 -21.73 13.67
CA GLY A 196 5.56 -22.26 13.77
C GLY A 196 6.66 -21.46 13.05
N PHE A 197 6.35 -20.27 12.53
CA PHE A 197 7.35 -19.44 11.86
C PHE A 197 8.17 -18.61 12.86
N THR A 198 9.47 -18.58 12.63
CA THR A 198 10.44 -17.76 13.36
C THR A 198 10.70 -16.43 12.65
N ALA A 199 11.49 -15.56 13.29
CA ALA A 199 11.98 -14.33 12.67
C ALA A 199 12.86 -14.60 11.43
N GLU A 200 13.60 -15.72 11.44
CA GLU A 200 14.44 -16.16 10.32
C GLU A 200 13.57 -16.63 9.14
N ASP A 201 12.53 -17.43 9.42
CA ASP A 201 11.58 -17.86 8.39
C ASP A 201 10.87 -16.67 7.75
N PHE A 202 10.50 -15.67 8.55
CA PHE A 202 9.92 -14.43 8.04
C PHE A 202 10.88 -13.67 7.13
N HIS A 203 12.17 -13.62 7.46
CA HIS A 203 13.16 -13.02 6.59
C HIS A 203 13.22 -13.74 5.24
N LEU A 204 13.20 -15.09 5.25
CA LEU A 204 13.14 -15.89 4.03
C LEU A 204 11.85 -15.64 3.23
N LEU A 205 10.69 -15.52 3.90
CA LEU A 205 9.43 -15.13 3.24
C LEU A 205 9.55 -13.78 2.53
N CYS A 206 10.19 -12.80 3.16
CA CYS A 206 10.43 -11.49 2.54
C CYS A 206 11.32 -11.62 1.31
N CYS A 207 12.44 -12.36 1.39
CA CYS A 207 13.32 -12.61 0.24
C CYS A 207 12.58 -13.29 -0.92
N LEU A 208 11.88 -14.39 -0.63
CA LEU A 208 11.14 -15.17 -1.63
C LEU A 208 9.96 -14.41 -2.22
N SER A 209 9.38 -13.44 -1.50
CA SER A 209 8.28 -12.62 -2.02
C SER A 209 8.65 -11.84 -3.29
N SER A 210 9.93 -11.52 -3.48
CA SER A 210 10.46 -10.88 -4.70
C SER A 210 10.33 -11.78 -5.93
N TRP A 211 10.21 -13.09 -5.77
CA TRP A 211 10.08 -14.01 -6.88
C TRP A 211 8.78 -13.85 -7.66
N ALA A 212 7.76 -13.23 -7.04
CA ALA A 212 6.49 -12.92 -7.68
C ALA A 212 6.63 -12.04 -8.94
N THR A 213 7.76 -11.35 -9.10
CA THR A 213 8.06 -10.46 -10.24
C THR A 213 9.20 -10.97 -11.12
N CYS A 214 9.78 -12.15 -10.85
CA CYS A 214 10.94 -12.67 -11.60
C CYS A 214 10.73 -12.83 -13.11
N GLY A 215 9.51 -13.09 -13.59
CA GLY A 215 9.26 -13.28 -15.02
C GLY A 215 9.07 -12.01 -15.84
N ILE A 216 9.15 -10.81 -15.25
CA ILE A 216 8.98 -9.54 -15.97
C ILE A 216 9.97 -9.44 -17.14
N ASP A 217 11.26 -9.65 -16.89
CA ASP A 217 12.31 -9.52 -17.89
C ASP A 217 12.17 -10.52 -19.04
N VAL A 218 11.75 -11.76 -18.73
CA VAL A 218 11.52 -12.79 -19.75
C VAL A 218 10.33 -12.43 -20.65
N ARG A 219 9.25 -11.90 -20.07
CA ARG A 219 8.05 -11.48 -20.81
C ARG A 219 8.32 -10.24 -21.67
N LEU A 220 9.07 -9.26 -21.16
CA LEU A 220 9.49 -8.08 -21.91
C LEU A 220 10.37 -8.45 -23.11
N LYS A 221 11.36 -9.35 -22.92
CA LYS A 221 12.22 -9.84 -24.00
C LYS A 221 11.43 -10.62 -25.07
N LYS A 222 10.42 -11.41 -24.70
CA LYS A 222 9.53 -12.09 -25.65
C LYS A 222 8.70 -11.10 -26.47
N ASN A 223 8.11 -10.08 -25.83
CA ASN A 223 7.31 -9.06 -26.52
C ASN A 223 8.13 -8.20 -27.48
N LEU A 224 9.38 -7.87 -27.12
CA LEU A 224 10.31 -7.16 -28.01
C LEU A 224 10.67 -8.02 -29.24
N LYS A 225 10.91 -9.32 -29.08
CA LYS A 225 11.17 -10.24 -30.19
C LYS A 225 9.96 -10.40 -31.13
N ILE A 226 8.75 -10.48 -30.57
CA ILE A 226 7.50 -10.56 -31.36
C ILE A 226 7.27 -9.26 -32.15
N ASN A 227 7.52 -8.10 -31.54
CA ASN A 227 7.34 -6.81 -32.21
C ASN A 227 8.44 -6.53 -33.24
N ALA A 228 9.68 -6.98 -33.01
CA ALA A 228 10.77 -6.92 -34.00
C ALA A 228 10.49 -7.77 -35.25
N GLY A 229 9.77 -8.90 -35.09
CA GLY A 229 9.28 -9.68 -36.23
C GLY A 229 8.14 -9.02 -37.01
N ARG A 230 7.47 -8.00 -36.43
CA ARG A 230 6.37 -7.24 -37.05
C ARG A 230 6.84 -5.96 -37.74
N THR A 231 7.92 -5.33 -37.29
CA THR A 231 8.48 -4.12 -37.90
C THR A 231 9.31 -4.37 -39.17
N ALA A 232 9.58 -5.63 -39.54
CA ALA A 232 10.21 -5.97 -40.82
C ALA A 232 9.31 -5.73 -42.05
N ASN A 233 8.02 -5.38 -41.86
CA ASN A 233 7.04 -5.26 -42.96
C ASN A 233 6.41 -3.88 -43.16
N ASN A 234 6.91 -2.80 -42.55
CA ASN A 234 6.48 -1.44 -42.92
C ASN A 234 7.66 -0.48 -42.89
N SER A 235 8.15 -0.15 -44.09
CA SER A 235 9.10 0.93 -44.32
C SER A 235 8.43 2.31 -44.23
N ALA A 236 9.09 3.20 -43.51
CA ALA A 236 9.12 4.67 -43.64
C ALA A 236 7.82 5.46 -43.43
N VAL A 237 7.78 6.26 -42.34
CA VAL A 237 7.46 7.69 -42.39
C VAL A 237 8.27 8.41 -41.29
N ASN A 238 9.08 9.39 -41.70
CA ASN A 238 9.64 10.42 -40.83
C ASN A 238 8.58 11.50 -40.59
N THR A 239 8.42 11.97 -39.35
CA THR A 239 8.01 13.35 -39.08
C THR A 239 8.58 13.83 -37.76
N ASP A 240 9.38 14.88 -37.93
CA ASP A 240 9.79 16.01 -37.10
C ASP A 240 9.33 16.17 -35.64
N SER A 241 10.31 16.71 -34.92
CA SER A 241 10.31 17.35 -33.62
C SER A 241 9.13 18.29 -33.35
N ASP A 242 8.55 18.16 -32.15
CA ASP A 242 8.14 19.32 -31.36
C ASP A 242 8.30 19.03 -29.87
N ASP A 243 8.89 20.03 -29.23
CA ASP A 243 9.53 20.09 -27.91
C ASP A 243 8.52 20.45 -26.82
N TRP A 244 8.18 19.51 -25.92
CA TRP A 244 7.43 19.78 -24.68
C TRP A 244 7.91 18.92 -23.49
N ASP A 245 8.79 19.55 -22.71
CA ASP A 245 8.98 19.48 -21.25
C ASP A 245 9.14 18.08 -20.63
N SER A 246 10.38 17.62 -20.66
CA SER A 246 10.90 16.45 -19.98
C SER A 246 11.10 16.70 -18.48
N ASP A 247 10.19 16.14 -17.67
CA ASP A 247 10.45 15.69 -16.29
C ASP A 247 9.59 14.43 -16.06
N GLU A 248 9.98 13.36 -16.75
CA GLU A 248 9.35 12.04 -16.64
C GLU A 248 9.85 11.28 -15.40
N ASP A 249 8.89 10.68 -14.70
CA ASP A 249 9.03 9.78 -13.55
C ASP A 249 10.01 8.64 -13.87
N ASN A 250 11.29 8.85 -13.53
CA ASN A 250 12.32 7.82 -13.60
C ASN A 250 12.87 7.47 -12.20
N SER A 251 12.00 7.51 -11.20
CA SER A 251 12.25 6.90 -9.90
C SER A 251 11.03 6.08 -9.51
N ASP A 252 11.29 4.87 -9.01
CA ASP A 252 10.34 3.93 -8.42
C ASP A 252 9.80 2.85 -9.37
N ASP A 253 10.69 2.08 -10.05
CA ASP A 253 10.60 0.60 -10.06
C ASP A 253 11.80 -0.16 -10.69
N ILE A 254 13.05 0.27 -10.47
CA ILE A 254 14.22 -0.56 -10.80
C ILE A 254 15.23 -0.53 -9.65
N SER A 255 15.00 -1.32 -8.61
CA SER A 255 16.10 -1.75 -7.73
C SER A 255 16.79 -2.97 -8.33
N MET A 256 17.50 -2.77 -9.45
CA MET A 256 18.47 -3.76 -9.96
C MET A 256 19.76 -3.62 -9.17
N GLN A 257 20.05 -4.58 -8.29
CA GLN A 257 21.43 -4.82 -7.89
C GLN A 257 22.17 -5.44 -9.09
N LYS A 258 23.02 -4.66 -9.76
CA LYS A 258 23.95 -5.16 -10.77
C LYS A 258 25.03 -5.99 -10.06
N ALA A 259 24.97 -7.31 -10.18
CA ALA A 259 26.14 -8.17 -9.98
C ALA A 259 27.00 -8.11 -11.24
N THR A 260 28.14 -7.41 -11.17
CA THR A 260 29.19 -7.47 -12.20
C THR A 260 29.90 -8.82 -12.14
N THR A 261 29.83 -9.60 -13.22
CA THR A 261 30.78 -10.70 -13.47
C THR A 261 31.32 -10.52 -14.88
N GLN A 262 32.60 -10.14 -14.97
CA GLN A 262 33.36 -10.16 -16.21
C GLN A 262 33.70 -11.62 -16.56
N GLY A 263 33.33 -12.03 -17.76
CA GLY A 263 33.71 -13.32 -18.35
C GLY A 263 33.67 -13.22 -19.87
N ASN A 264 34.84 -13.07 -20.48
CA ASN A 264 35.05 -13.21 -21.92
C ASN A 264 34.76 -14.64 -22.35
N THR A 265 34.07 -14.85 -23.49
CA THR A 265 34.60 -15.64 -24.64
C THR A 265 33.62 -15.71 -25.83
N SER A 266 34.20 -15.39 -27.00
CA SER A 266 33.95 -15.74 -28.41
C SER A 266 32.63 -16.38 -28.89
N GLU A 267 32.16 -15.81 -29.99
CA GLU A 267 31.13 -16.24 -30.95
C GLU A 267 31.28 -17.69 -31.44
N ASN A 268 30.15 -18.40 -31.55
CA ASN A 268 29.90 -19.27 -32.70
C ASN A 268 28.39 -19.58 -32.84
N GLU A 269 27.85 -19.29 -34.02
CA GLU A 269 26.49 -19.59 -34.43
C GLU A 269 26.26 -21.10 -34.59
N LYS A 270 25.14 -21.61 -34.06
CA LYS A 270 24.37 -22.70 -34.67
C LYS A 270 22.99 -22.82 -34.02
N GLY A 271 21.96 -22.79 -34.87
CA GLY A 271 20.56 -22.84 -34.49
C GLY A 271 20.20 -24.04 -33.61
N LYS A 272 19.62 -23.74 -32.45
CA LYS A 272 18.77 -24.62 -31.65
C LYS A 272 17.62 -23.77 -31.13
N SER A 273 16.41 -24.32 -31.11
CA SER A 273 15.26 -23.71 -30.46
C SER A 273 15.58 -23.53 -28.98
N GLU A 274 15.94 -22.32 -28.57
CA GLU A 274 16.26 -22.00 -27.19
C GLU A 274 14.97 -22.03 -26.35
N ASN A 275 14.77 -23.13 -25.63
CA ASN A 275 13.94 -23.12 -24.43
C ASN A 275 14.50 -22.05 -23.49
N CYS A 276 13.74 -20.97 -23.29
CA CYS A 276 14.10 -19.85 -22.41
C CYS A 276 13.99 -20.19 -20.91
N ASP A 277 14.08 -21.47 -20.55
CA ASP A 277 13.71 -21.99 -19.23
C ASP A 277 14.91 -22.39 -18.36
N GLU A 278 16.15 -22.38 -18.86
CA GLU A 278 17.33 -22.75 -18.06
C GLU A 278 17.98 -21.56 -17.34
N ASP A 279 17.23 -20.87 -16.47
CA ASP A 279 17.84 -20.09 -15.39
C ASP A 279 18.31 -21.07 -14.29
N LYS A 280 19.52 -21.63 -14.44
CA LYS A 280 20.17 -22.59 -13.51
C LYS A 280 20.48 -22.05 -12.11
N TRP A 281 19.97 -20.87 -11.73
CA TRP A 281 20.16 -20.32 -10.39
C TRP A 281 19.31 -21.04 -9.34
N SER A 282 18.20 -21.67 -9.76
CA SER A 282 17.30 -22.44 -8.89
C SER A 282 16.80 -23.68 -9.63
N ASN A 283 16.49 -24.76 -8.92
CA ASN A 283 15.81 -25.94 -9.48
C ASN A 283 14.33 -25.71 -9.81
N TYR A 284 13.89 -24.45 -9.87
CA TYR A 284 12.52 -24.03 -10.15
C TYR A 284 12.46 -23.27 -11.46
N THR A 285 11.42 -23.52 -12.25
CA THR A 285 11.05 -22.73 -13.43
C THR A 285 10.64 -21.31 -13.03
N VAL A 286 10.62 -20.38 -14.00
CA VAL A 286 10.15 -19.00 -13.78
C VAL A 286 8.73 -18.98 -13.20
N SER A 287 7.84 -19.82 -13.72
CA SER A 287 6.44 -19.90 -13.26
C SER A 287 6.32 -20.42 -11.83
N GLU A 288 7.14 -21.41 -11.45
CA GLU A 288 7.16 -21.92 -10.07
C GLU A 288 7.71 -20.88 -9.09
N ARG A 289 8.75 -20.13 -9.49
CA ARG A 289 9.27 -19.03 -8.67
C ARG A 289 8.21 -17.95 -8.45
N GLU A 290 7.50 -17.55 -9.51
CA GLU A 290 6.40 -16.59 -9.42
C GLU A 290 5.29 -17.08 -8.47
N GLU A 291 4.97 -18.38 -8.51
CA GLU A 291 4.00 -19.01 -7.59
C GLU A 291 4.46 -18.94 -6.15
N ILE A 292 5.68 -19.40 -5.86
CA ILE A 292 6.26 -19.36 -4.52
C ILE A 292 6.27 -17.92 -3.98
N GLY A 293 6.73 -16.96 -4.79
CA GLY A 293 6.79 -15.57 -4.35
C GLY A 293 5.42 -14.98 -4.02
N ARG A 294 4.39 -15.29 -4.82
CA ARG A 294 3.01 -14.88 -4.52
C ARG A 294 2.47 -15.55 -3.25
N GLN A 295 2.78 -16.82 -3.01
CA GLN A 295 2.40 -17.50 -1.78
C GLN A 295 3.04 -16.84 -0.55
N CYS A 296 4.33 -16.50 -0.63
CA CYS A 296 5.02 -15.75 0.43
C CYS A 296 4.34 -14.40 0.70
N LYS A 297 3.98 -13.65 -0.36
CA LYS A 297 3.21 -12.40 -0.21
C LYS A 297 1.88 -12.64 0.51
N ARG A 298 1.11 -13.65 0.09
CA ARG A 298 -0.19 -14.00 0.71
C ARG A 298 -0.06 -14.39 2.17
N LEU A 299 1.00 -15.10 2.56
CA LEU A 299 1.23 -15.47 3.95
C LEU A 299 1.52 -14.24 4.83
N ILE A 300 2.33 -13.29 4.33
CA ILE A 300 2.56 -12.01 5.01
C ILE A 300 1.26 -11.21 5.12
N ASP A 301 0.43 -11.20 4.07
CA ASP A 301 -0.84 -10.48 4.10
C ASP A 301 -1.87 -11.13 5.02
N ALA A 302 -1.88 -12.46 5.15
CA ALA A 302 -2.74 -13.18 6.08
C ALA A 302 -2.52 -12.73 7.53
N GLY A 303 -1.26 -12.52 7.95
CA GLY A 303 -0.99 -11.98 9.28
C GLY A 303 -1.45 -10.53 9.47
N ARG A 304 -1.52 -9.72 8.40
CA ARG A 304 -2.09 -8.36 8.44
C ARG A 304 -3.62 -8.40 8.55
N LEU A 305 -4.27 -9.32 7.85
CA LEU A 305 -5.71 -9.55 8.00
C LEU A 305 -6.03 -10.01 9.42
N TRP A 306 -5.30 -11.01 9.93
CA TRP A 306 -5.46 -11.52 11.29
C TRP A 306 -5.31 -10.41 12.33
N TYR A 307 -4.32 -9.52 12.17
CA TYR A 307 -4.14 -8.39 13.06
C TYR A 307 -5.34 -7.43 13.06
N LEU A 308 -5.93 -7.13 11.90
CA LEU A 308 -7.13 -6.29 11.86
C LEU A 308 -8.36 -7.00 12.44
N GLU A 309 -8.50 -8.29 12.16
CA GLU A 309 -9.57 -9.11 12.72
C GLU A 309 -9.49 -9.21 14.24
N SER A 310 -8.28 -9.22 14.81
CA SER A 310 -8.08 -9.18 16.27
C SER A 310 -8.42 -7.81 16.89
N HIS A 311 -8.68 -6.78 16.08
CA HIS A 311 -9.12 -5.44 16.50
C HIS A 311 -10.56 -5.17 16.08
N ASP A 312 -11.40 -6.22 15.97
CA ASP A 312 -12.81 -6.13 15.63
C ASP A 312 -13.12 -5.54 14.24
N PHE A 313 -12.22 -5.74 13.27
CA PHE A 313 -12.51 -5.46 11.87
C PHE A 313 -12.94 -6.74 11.12
N SER A 314 -13.75 -6.55 10.09
CA SER A 314 -13.87 -7.48 8.96
C SER A 314 -12.83 -7.07 7.93
N ALA A 315 -11.80 -7.89 7.73
CA ALA A 315 -10.71 -7.62 6.82
C ALA A 315 -10.66 -8.64 5.68
N ARG A 316 -10.32 -8.20 4.47
CA ARG A 316 -10.16 -9.08 3.31
C ARG A 316 -9.16 -8.51 2.31
N LEU A 317 -8.64 -9.39 1.46
CA LEU A 317 -7.89 -9.00 0.27
C LEU A 317 -8.81 -8.91 -0.94
N ALA A 318 -8.49 -8.01 -1.85
CA ALA A 318 -9.03 -7.97 -3.20
C ALA A 318 -7.93 -7.69 -4.21
N PHE A 319 -8.16 -8.03 -5.48
CA PHE A 319 -7.33 -7.55 -6.57
C PHE A 319 -7.99 -6.29 -7.16
N TYR A 320 -7.31 -5.14 -7.04
CA TYR A 320 -7.87 -3.86 -7.47
C TYR A 320 -7.58 -3.55 -8.94
N VAL A 321 -6.55 -4.15 -9.54
CA VAL A 321 -6.28 -4.02 -10.98
C VAL A 321 -5.86 -5.35 -11.58
N ASP A 322 -5.97 -5.46 -12.90
CA ASP A 322 -5.44 -6.63 -13.61
C ASP A 322 -3.92 -6.73 -13.43
N SER A 323 -3.41 -7.96 -13.36
CA SER A 323 -1.97 -8.24 -13.27
C SER A 323 -1.15 -7.68 -14.45
N ALA A 324 -1.80 -7.48 -15.61
CA ALA A 324 -1.22 -6.80 -16.77
C ALA A 324 -1.03 -5.29 -16.56
N ILE A 325 -1.75 -4.68 -15.61
CA ILE A 325 -1.58 -3.26 -15.24
C ILE A 325 -0.50 -3.12 -14.17
N SER A 326 -0.53 -3.96 -13.14
CA SER A 326 0.46 -3.99 -12.06
C SER A 326 0.54 -5.39 -11.46
N LEU A 327 1.75 -5.88 -11.18
CA LEU A 327 1.91 -7.13 -10.43
C LEU A 327 1.67 -6.95 -8.93
N GLU A 328 1.81 -5.71 -8.44
CA GLU A 328 1.37 -5.30 -7.11
C GLU A 328 -0.09 -4.82 -7.20
N ASN A 329 -1.00 -5.78 -7.38
CA ASN A 329 -2.43 -5.52 -7.60
C ASN A 329 -3.33 -5.94 -6.43
N ALA A 330 -2.77 -6.31 -5.29
CA ALA A 330 -3.54 -6.63 -4.11
C ALA A 330 -3.82 -5.38 -3.26
N VAL A 331 -5.04 -5.30 -2.73
CA VAL A 331 -5.47 -4.29 -1.77
C VAL A 331 -6.00 -4.98 -0.52
N LEU A 332 -5.59 -4.49 0.64
CA LEU A 332 -6.19 -4.80 1.93
C LEU A 332 -7.37 -3.87 2.16
N LEU A 333 -8.53 -4.45 2.45
CA LEU A 333 -9.78 -3.74 2.72
C LEU A 333 -10.27 -4.17 4.10
N ALA A 334 -10.58 -3.21 4.97
CA ALA A 334 -11.17 -3.51 6.27
C ALA A 334 -12.20 -2.47 6.70
N THR A 335 -13.26 -2.92 7.36
CA THR A 335 -14.29 -2.11 8.01
C THR A 335 -14.60 -2.69 9.39
N PRO A 336 -15.08 -1.90 10.37
CA PRO A 336 -15.51 -2.44 11.66
C PRO A 336 -16.51 -3.59 11.49
N ARG A 337 -16.41 -4.60 12.35
CA ARG A 337 -17.31 -5.74 12.40
C ARG A 337 -18.63 -5.29 13.02
N THR A 338 -19.66 -5.18 12.19
CA THR A 338 -21.04 -4.81 12.58
C THR A 338 -21.79 -5.95 13.24
#